data_AF-A0A3B0B5L9-F1
#
_entry.id   AF-A0A3B0B5L9-F1
#
_cell.length_a   1.000
_cell.length_b   1.000
_cell.length_c   1.000
_cell.angle_alpha   90.00
_cell.angle_beta   90.00
_cell.angle_gamma   90.00
#
_symmetry.space_group_name_H-M   'P 1'
#
loop_
_entity.id
_entity.type
_entity.pdbx_description
1 polymer ?
#
loop_
_entity_poly.entity_id
_entity_poly.type
_entity_poly.pdbx_seq_one_letter_code
_entity_poly.pdbx_strand_id
1 'polypeptide(L)'
;MSRLSYAEARRALASAQKAGAGVPAYLRWVNRPLGGRTAVIAATWGASPNGVTAVSALVGAVGIGVLAGFPEWWAGPVGAALLLIGYLLDSADGQLARIQGRGGPAGEWLDHVVDGVRAPLVHVAVAVHLLRTDAALWLVLIAGLFSVLVSGWFLSQLLAEKLLPKPNRPARDSGRGILESFVKQPQDPSTTYVVVAFIGLPVVFAVLYAGLFAWHTAIFAVSLRRKHAQLVSL
;
A
#
# COMPACT_ATOMS: atom_id res chain seq x y z
N MET A 1 -13.81 -17.53 -23.75
CA MET A 1 -12.68 -16.59 -23.97
C MET A 1 -11.40 -17.42 -24.01
N SER A 2 -10.66 -17.39 -25.12
CA SER A 2 -9.36 -18.09 -25.22
C SER A 2 -8.39 -17.52 -24.18
N ARG A 3 -7.61 -18.40 -23.53
CA ARG A 3 -6.55 -17.96 -22.61
C ARG A 3 -5.53 -17.17 -23.43
N LEU A 4 -5.13 -15.99 -22.96
CA LEU A 4 -4.08 -15.20 -23.60
C LEU A 4 -2.76 -15.98 -23.51
N SER A 5 -1.99 -16.01 -24.59
CA SER A 5 -0.59 -16.43 -24.51
C SER A 5 0.21 -15.41 -23.71
N TYR A 6 1.34 -15.83 -23.12
CA TYR A 6 2.23 -14.96 -22.38
C TYR A 6 2.68 -13.74 -23.20
N ALA A 7 2.95 -13.94 -24.51
CA ALA A 7 3.40 -12.88 -25.41
C ALA A 7 2.29 -11.86 -25.70
N GLU A 8 1.03 -12.27 -25.75
CA GLU A 8 -0.13 -11.37 -25.91
C GLU A 8 -0.40 -10.58 -24.64
N ALA A 9 -0.44 -11.25 -23.49
CA ALA A 9 -0.65 -10.61 -22.19
C ALA A 9 0.45 -9.58 -21.87
N ARG A 10 1.72 -9.89 -22.19
CA ARG A 10 2.83 -8.94 -22.02
C ARG A 10 2.71 -7.72 -22.92
N ARG A 11 2.29 -7.89 -24.18
CA ARG A 11 2.05 -6.77 -25.11
C ARG A 11 0.91 -5.89 -24.64
N ALA A 12 -0.21 -6.50 -24.23
CA ALA A 12 -1.35 -5.77 -23.68
C ALA A 12 -0.97 -4.95 -22.43
N LEU A 13 -0.16 -5.51 -21.54
CA LEU A 13 0.32 -4.78 -20.36
C LEU A 13 1.20 -3.58 -20.74
N ALA A 14 2.15 -3.76 -21.67
CA ALA A 14 3.04 -2.68 -22.11
C ALA A 14 2.26 -1.49 -22.68
N SER A 15 1.14 -1.73 -23.39
CA SER A 15 0.28 -0.67 -23.91
C SER A 15 -0.61 0.01 -22.86
N ALA A 16 -0.81 -0.59 -21.68
CA ALA A 16 -1.80 -0.15 -20.70
C ALA A 16 -1.20 0.26 -19.33
N GLN A 17 0.13 0.29 -19.20
CA GLN A 17 0.79 0.66 -17.94
C GLN A 17 0.67 2.16 -17.65
N LYS A 18 0.35 2.48 -16.40
CA LYS A 18 0.40 3.86 -15.88
C LYS A 18 1.87 4.31 -15.79
N ALA A 19 2.12 5.60 -16.05
CA ALA A 19 3.44 6.21 -15.89
C ALA A 19 3.99 6.00 -14.46
N GLY A 20 5.32 5.84 -14.36
CA GLY A 20 6.05 5.70 -13.10
C GLY A 20 6.34 7.02 -12.38
N ALA A 21 6.08 8.16 -13.01
CA ALA A 21 6.31 9.47 -12.42
C ALA A 21 5.44 9.69 -11.16
N GLY A 22 6.05 10.18 -10.09
CA GLY A 22 5.34 10.62 -8.89
C GLY A 22 4.85 9.51 -7.94
N VAL A 23 5.27 8.25 -8.12
CA VAL A 23 5.00 7.17 -7.15
C VAL A 23 6.21 6.82 -6.29
N PRO A 24 6.01 6.22 -5.09
CA PRO A 24 7.09 5.76 -4.22
C PRO A 24 8.13 4.86 -4.90
N ALA A 25 9.35 4.89 -4.39
CA ALA A 25 10.50 4.16 -4.92
C ALA A 25 10.26 2.66 -5.05
N TYR A 26 9.83 2.01 -3.98
CA TYR A 26 9.56 0.56 -3.96
C TYR A 26 8.45 0.22 -4.95
N LEU A 27 7.34 0.97 -4.92
CA LEU A 27 6.24 0.77 -5.86
C LEU A 27 6.69 0.91 -7.32
N ARG A 28 7.53 1.90 -7.62
CA ARG A 28 8.04 2.19 -8.96
C ARG A 28 8.94 1.08 -9.51
N TRP A 29 9.94 0.67 -8.73
CA TRP A 29 11.05 -0.16 -9.22
C TRP A 29 10.96 -1.63 -8.82
N VAL A 30 10.18 -1.97 -7.80
CA VAL A 30 10.03 -3.35 -7.31
C VAL A 30 8.61 -3.84 -7.51
N ASN A 31 7.63 -3.19 -6.88
CA ASN A 31 6.28 -3.73 -6.81
C ASN A 31 5.56 -3.73 -8.16
N ARG A 32 5.60 -2.63 -8.92
CA ARG A 32 4.96 -2.56 -10.25
C ARG A 32 5.56 -3.54 -11.26
N PRO A 33 6.90 -3.63 -11.43
CA PRO A 33 7.49 -4.61 -12.35
C PRO A 33 7.16 -6.06 -11.97
N LEU A 34 7.25 -6.41 -10.68
CA LEU A 34 6.91 -7.75 -10.22
C LEU A 34 5.41 -8.02 -10.38
N GLY A 35 4.56 -7.06 -9.99
CA GLY A 35 3.10 -7.16 -10.11
C GLY A 35 2.67 -7.32 -11.56
N GLY A 36 3.37 -6.68 -12.50
CA GLY A 36 3.13 -6.87 -13.93
C GLY A 36 3.47 -8.26 -14.43
N ARG A 37 4.57 -8.86 -13.96
CA ARG A 37 4.89 -10.27 -14.26
C ARG A 37 3.81 -11.19 -13.69
N THR A 38 3.40 -10.97 -12.44
CA THR A 38 2.32 -11.71 -11.79
C THR A 38 1.00 -11.57 -12.55
N ALA A 39 0.64 -10.37 -13.02
CA ALA A 39 -0.56 -10.11 -13.80
C ALA A 39 -0.54 -10.83 -15.15
N VAL A 40 0.60 -10.85 -15.84
CA VAL A 40 0.76 -11.60 -17.10
C VAL A 40 0.55 -13.10 -16.85
N ILE A 41 1.17 -13.66 -15.81
CA ILE A 41 0.98 -15.08 -15.44
C ILE A 41 -0.49 -15.36 -15.12
N ALA A 42 -1.12 -14.53 -14.29
CA ALA A 42 -2.53 -14.65 -13.93
C ALA A 42 -3.46 -14.59 -15.15
N ALA A 43 -3.13 -13.74 -16.15
CA ALA A 43 -3.86 -13.68 -17.41
C ALA A 43 -3.74 -14.99 -18.20
N THR A 44 -2.56 -15.62 -18.25
CA THR A 44 -2.38 -16.92 -18.93
C THR A 44 -3.12 -18.07 -18.23
N TRP A 45 -3.30 -18.01 -16.92
CA TRP A 45 -4.10 -18.97 -16.16
C TRP A 45 -5.62 -18.72 -16.24
N GLY A 46 -6.04 -17.59 -16.82
CA GLY A 46 -7.44 -17.22 -16.91
C GLY A 46 -8.04 -16.74 -15.59
N ALA A 47 -7.21 -16.25 -14.65
CA ALA A 47 -7.68 -15.67 -13.41
C ALA A 47 -8.51 -14.40 -13.65
N SER A 48 -9.44 -14.11 -12.75
CA SER A 48 -10.18 -12.85 -12.72
C SER A 48 -9.46 -11.82 -11.83
N PRO A 49 -9.54 -10.50 -12.14
CA PRO A 49 -8.99 -9.46 -11.28
C PRO A 49 -9.51 -9.56 -9.84
N ASN A 50 -10.83 -9.68 -9.67
CA ASN A 50 -11.46 -9.82 -8.35
C ASN A 50 -10.98 -11.06 -7.59
N GLY A 51 -10.66 -12.15 -8.29
CA GLY A 51 -10.07 -13.35 -7.68
C GLY A 51 -8.66 -13.06 -7.14
N VAL A 52 -7.84 -12.32 -7.89
CA VAL A 52 -6.51 -11.89 -7.42
C VAL A 52 -6.64 -10.91 -6.24
N THR A 53 -7.60 -9.98 -6.28
CA THR A 53 -7.91 -9.09 -5.14
C THR A 53 -8.31 -9.87 -3.89
N ALA A 54 -9.15 -10.90 -4.03
CA ALA A 54 -9.56 -11.74 -2.90
C ALA A 54 -8.37 -12.50 -2.29
N VAL A 55 -7.47 -13.04 -3.13
CA VAL A 55 -6.23 -13.69 -2.64
C VAL A 55 -5.30 -12.67 -1.98
N SER A 56 -5.13 -11.47 -2.57
CA SER A 56 -4.39 -10.36 -1.97
C SER A 56 -4.90 -10.03 -0.56
N ALA A 57 -6.21 -9.83 -0.44
CA ALA A 57 -6.88 -9.54 0.83
C ALA A 57 -6.71 -10.67 1.85
N LEU A 58 -6.87 -11.93 1.43
CA LEU A 58 -6.67 -13.09 2.29
C LEU A 58 -5.22 -13.19 2.80
N VAL A 59 -4.24 -13.10 1.90
CA VAL A 59 -2.82 -13.17 2.27
C VAL A 59 -2.44 -12.03 3.21
N GLY A 60 -2.90 -10.81 2.94
CA GLY A 60 -2.72 -9.68 3.85
C GLY A 60 -3.37 -9.91 5.21
N ALA A 61 -4.59 -10.45 5.26
CA ALA A 61 -5.29 -10.78 6.51
C ALA A 61 -4.56 -11.86 7.31
N VAL A 62 -3.99 -12.88 6.64
CA VAL A 62 -3.13 -13.87 7.32
C VAL A 62 -1.88 -13.19 7.89
N GLY A 63 -1.24 -12.28 7.16
CA GLY A 63 -0.09 -11.52 7.66
C GLY A 63 -0.40 -10.70 8.92
N ILE A 64 -1.55 -10.03 8.93
CA ILE A 64 -2.08 -9.29 10.09
C ILE A 64 -2.36 -10.26 11.25
N GLY A 65 -3.00 -11.40 10.97
CA GLY A 65 -3.32 -12.43 11.96
C GLY A 65 -2.08 -13.06 12.58
N VAL A 66 -1.02 -13.31 11.78
CA VAL A 66 0.27 -13.77 12.28
C VAL A 66 0.87 -12.74 13.23
N LEU A 67 0.90 -11.47 12.82
CA LEU A 67 1.47 -10.40 13.65
C LEU A 67 0.74 -10.26 15.00
N ALA A 68 -0.59 -10.28 14.99
CA ALA A 68 -1.41 -10.14 16.19
C ALA A 68 -1.46 -11.41 17.06
N GLY A 69 -1.40 -12.58 16.44
CA GLY A 69 -1.62 -13.87 17.11
C GLY A 69 -0.40 -14.42 17.84
N PHE A 70 0.80 -14.10 17.34
CA PHE A 70 2.05 -14.69 17.82
C PHE A 70 2.93 -13.63 18.50
N PRO A 71 3.26 -13.78 19.81
CA PRO A 71 4.17 -12.87 20.51
C PRO A 71 5.64 -13.10 20.17
N GLU A 72 5.98 -14.17 19.45
CA GLU A 72 7.35 -14.51 19.13
C GLU A 72 7.97 -13.55 18.10
N TRP A 73 9.29 -13.36 18.18
CA TRP A 73 10.05 -12.45 17.33
C TRP A 73 9.85 -12.69 15.82
N TRP A 74 9.58 -13.94 15.42
CA TRP A 74 9.42 -14.33 14.02
C TRP A 74 8.09 -13.83 13.42
N ALA A 75 7.11 -13.48 14.26
CA ALA A 75 5.81 -12.97 13.81
C ALA A 75 5.95 -11.69 12.96
N GLY A 76 6.94 -10.85 13.30
CA GLY A 76 7.27 -9.64 12.54
C GLY A 76 7.69 -9.96 11.10
N PRO A 77 8.82 -10.65 10.87
CA PRO A 77 9.28 -10.99 9.53
C PRO A 77 8.25 -11.78 8.70
N VAL A 78 7.56 -12.75 9.30
CA VAL A 78 6.55 -13.55 8.58
C VAL A 78 5.33 -12.71 8.22
N GLY A 79 4.81 -11.93 9.16
CA GLY A 79 3.68 -11.01 8.92
C GLY A 79 4.02 -9.97 7.86
N ALA A 80 5.22 -9.37 7.93
CA ALA A 80 5.72 -8.42 6.94
C ALA A 80 5.85 -9.03 5.54
N ALA A 81 6.38 -10.25 5.43
CA ALA A 81 6.50 -10.95 4.15
C ALA A 81 5.13 -11.21 3.52
N LEU A 82 4.16 -11.68 4.31
CA LEU A 82 2.78 -11.89 3.85
C LEU A 82 2.12 -10.58 3.41
N LEU A 83 2.29 -9.49 4.17
CA LEU A 83 1.79 -8.17 3.80
C LEU A 83 2.41 -7.65 2.49
N LEU A 84 3.71 -7.85 2.28
CA LEU A 84 4.39 -7.50 1.02
C LEU A 84 3.89 -8.34 -0.15
N ILE A 85 3.62 -9.64 0.05
CA ILE A 85 3.01 -10.50 -0.97
C ILE A 85 1.60 -10.05 -1.30
N GLY A 86 0.78 -9.73 -0.29
CA GLY A 86 -0.55 -9.14 -0.48
C GLY A 86 -0.46 -7.88 -1.33
N TYR A 87 0.41 -6.94 -0.97
CA TYR A 87 0.63 -5.70 -1.71
C TYR A 87 1.13 -5.89 -3.16
N LEU A 88 1.89 -6.95 -3.41
CA LEU A 88 2.29 -7.34 -4.76
C LEU A 88 1.09 -7.84 -5.58
N LEU A 89 0.24 -8.68 -5.00
CA LEU A 89 -0.95 -9.24 -5.65
C LEU A 89 -2.00 -8.15 -5.93
N ASP A 90 -2.16 -7.23 -5.00
CA ASP A 90 -2.95 -6.00 -5.12
C ASP A 90 -2.51 -5.19 -6.36
N SER A 91 -1.21 -4.92 -6.49
CA SER A 91 -0.68 -4.28 -7.70
C SER A 91 -0.84 -5.12 -8.98
N ALA A 92 -0.96 -6.44 -8.87
CA ALA A 92 -1.17 -7.34 -10.01
C ALA A 92 -2.63 -7.36 -10.47
N ASP A 93 -3.61 -7.25 -9.57
CA ASP A 93 -5.03 -7.27 -9.94
C ASP A 93 -5.41 -6.10 -10.85
N GLY A 94 -4.92 -4.89 -10.56
CA GLY A 94 -5.21 -3.70 -11.33
C GLY A 94 -4.49 -3.71 -12.67
N GLN A 95 -3.34 -4.38 -12.75
CA GLN A 95 -2.65 -4.63 -14.02
C GLN A 95 -3.37 -5.70 -14.85
N LEU A 96 -3.90 -6.76 -14.21
CA LEU A 96 -4.70 -7.79 -14.84
C LEU A 96 -6.02 -7.23 -15.38
N ALA A 97 -6.69 -6.35 -14.62
CA ALA A 97 -7.90 -5.66 -15.05
C ALA A 97 -7.66 -4.82 -16.31
N ARG A 98 -6.49 -4.17 -16.42
CA ARG A 98 -6.08 -3.42 -17.62
C ARG A 98 -5.80 -4.34 -18.81
N ILE A 99 -5.08 -5.45 -18.59
CA ILE A 99 -4.83 -6.46 -19.63
C ILE A 99 -6.15 -7.01 -20.19
N GLN A 100 -7.14 -7.27 -19.32
CA GLN A 100 -8.42 -7.88 -19.70
C GLN A 100 -9.50 -6.86 -20.11
N GLY A 101 -9.25 -5.55 -19.99
CA GLY A 101 -10.26 -4.51 -20.21
C GLY A 101 -11.44 -4.57 -19.23
N ARG A 102 -11.23 -5.09 -18.02
CA ARG A 102 -12.27 -5.32 -16.99
C ARG A 102 -12.22 -4.32 -15.82
N GLY A 103 -11.53 -3.21 -15.96
CA GLY A 103 -11.56 -2.13 -14.97
C GLY A 103 -12.94 -1.47 -14.91
N GLY A 104 -13.40 -1.12 -13.71
CA GLY A 104 -14.68 -0.42 -13.55
C GLY A 104 -14.89 0.14 -12.14
N PRO A 105 -15.92 0.98 -11.93
CA PRO A 105 -16.14 1.69 -10.67
C PRO A 105 -16.34 0.79 -9.46
N ALA A 106 -16.97 -0.38 -9.63
CA ALA A 106 -17.18 -1.35 -8.55
C ALA A 106 -15.86 -1.96 -8.06
N GLY A 107 -14.93 -2.26 -8.98
CA GLY A 107 -13.61 -2.76 -8.62
C GLY A 107 -12.75 -1.69 -7.94
N GLU A 108 -12.78 -0.46 -8.44
CA GLU A 108 -12.12 0.69 -7.81
C GLU A 108 -12.67 0.93 -6.39
N TRP A 109 -13.99 0.85 -6.19
CA TRP A 109 -14.58 0.99 -4.87
C TRP A 109 -14.13 -0.12 -3.91
N LEU A 110 -14.14 -1.38 -4.36
CA LEU A 110 -13.73 -2.52 -3.52
C LEU A 110 -12.26 -2.38 -3.08
N ASP A 111 -11.37 -1.99 -4.00
CA ASP A 111 -9.95 -1.74 -3.76
C ASP A 111 -9.76 -0.72 -2.63
N HIS A 112 -10.42 0.45 -2.74
CA HIS A 112 -10.37 1.49 -1.71
C HIS A 112 -10.92 1.02 -0.35
N VAL A 113 -12.00 0.22 -0.34
CA VAL A 113 -12.56 -0.28 0.92
C VAL A 113 -11.59 -1.26 1.60
N VAL A 114 -11.02 -2.20 0.83
CA VAL A 114 -10.06 -3.17 1.35
C VAL A 114 -8.81 -2.46 1.88
N ASP A 115 -8.28 -1.48 1.16
CA ASP A 115 -7.12 -0.70 1.59
C ASP A 115 -7.41 0.16 2.83
N GLY A 116 -8.59 0.80 2.86
CA GLY A 116 -9.05 1.60 3.99
C GLY A 116 -9.22 0.79 5.28
N VAL A 117 -9.48 -0.52 5.18
CA VAL A 117 -9.52 -1.45 6.33
C VAL A 117 -8.13 -1.98 6.65
N ARG A 118 -7.38 -2.44 5.64
CA ARG A 118 -6.07 -3.08 5.80
C ARG A 118 -5.07 -2.14 6.49
N ALA A 119 -4.99 -0.89 6.04
CA ALA A 119 -4.01 0.07 6.53
C ALA A 119 -4.07 0.29 8.06
N PRO A 120 -5.21 0.68 8.67
CA PRO A 120 -5.31 0.79 10.12
C PRO A 120 -5.17 -0.55 10.84
N LEU A 121 -5.71 -1.63 10.27
CA LEU A 121 -5.70 -2.94 10.92
C LEU A 121 -4.28 -3.49 11.13
N VAL A 122 -3.32 -3.17 10.26
CA VAL A 122 -1.90 -3.48 10.47
C VAL A 122 -1.37 -2.84 11.75
N HIS A 123 -1.71 -1.58 12.01
CA HIS A 123 -1.25 -0.87 13.22
C HIS A 123 -1.98 -1.36 14.49
N VAL A 124 -3.24 -1.79 14.36
CA VAL A 124 -3.95 -2.50 15.45
C VAL A 124 -3.24 -3.82 15.77
N ALA A 125 -2.85 -4.60 14.77
CA ALA A 125 -2.11 -5.84 14.98
C ALA A 125 -0.74 -5.60 15.64
N VAL A 126 -0.02 -4.53 15.25
CA VAL A 126 1.19 -4.09 15.96
C VAL A 126 0.88 -3.79 17.43
N ALA A 127 -0.18 -3.04 17.74
CA ALA A 127 -0.55 -2.72 19.11
C ALA A 127 -0.85 -3.98 19.94
N VAL A 128 -1.58 -4.95 19.36
CA VAL A 128 -1.85 -6.24 19.99
C VAL A 128 -0.57 -7.02 20.25
N HIS A 129 0.34 -7.11 19.28
CA HIS A 129 1.64 -7.76 19.46
C HIS A 129 2.45 -7.14 20.60
N LEU A 130 2.52 -5.81 20.64
CA LEU A 130 3.22 -5.06 21.68
C LEU A 130 2.62 -5.28 23.08
N LEU A 131 1.29 -5.36 23.19
CA LEU A 131 0.62 -5.69 24.45
C LEU A 131 0.92 -7.12 24.90
N ARG A 132 1.00 -8.09 23.97
CA ARG A 132 1.29 -9.49 24.26
C ARG A 132 2.76 -9.76 24.61
N THR A 133 3.65 -8.79 24.34
CA THR A 133 5.09 -8.87 24.59
C THR A 133 5.53 -7.96 25.73
N ASP A 134 4.57 -7.40 26.49
CA ASP A 134 4.80 -6.46 27.59
C ASP A 134 5.70 -5.27 27.19
N ALA A 135 5.58 -4.82 25.93
CA ALA A 135 6.34 -3.69 25.43
C ALA A 135 5.90 -2.38 26.11
N ALA A 136 6.76 -1.37 26.05
CA ALA A 136 6.51 -0.10 26.70
C ALA A 136 5.19 0.55 26.20
N LEU A 137 4.34 0.97 27.15
CA LEU A 137 2.99 1.48 26.87
C LEU A 137 2.96 2.64 25.86
N TRP A 138 3.97 3.51 25.87
CA TRP A 138 4.07 4.62 24.91
C TRP A 138 4.10 4.13 23.45
N LEU A 139 4.69 2.97 23.19
CA LEU A 139 4.78 2.40 21.85
C LEU A 139 3.44 1.78 21.40
N VAL A 140 2.69 1.19 22.34
CA VAL A 140 1.30 0.75 22.12
C VAL A 140 0.41 1.95 21.78
N LEU A 141 0.55 3.06 22.51
CA LEU A 141 -0.17 4.31 22.23
C LEU A 141 0.19 4.86 20.85
N ILE A 142 1.47 4.85 20.47
CA ILE A 142 1.88 5.22 19.11
C ILE A 142 1.21 4.32 18.09
N ALA A 143 1.15 3.00 18.28
CA ALA A 143 0.49 2.10 17.32
C ALA A 143 -1.00 2.42 17.17
N GLY A 144 -1.72 2.68 18.27
CA GLY A 144 -3.12 3.12 18.23
C GLY A 144 -3.31 4.45 17.51
N LEU A 145 -2.48 5.46 17.81
CA LEU A 145 -2.51 6.75 17.14
C LEU A 145 -2.14 6.64 15.66
N PHE A 146 -1.20 5.76 15.32
CA PHE A 146 -0.79 5.53 13.93
C PHE A 146 -1.93 4.91 13.14
N SER A 147 -2.70 3.99 13.72
CA SER A 147 -3.94 3.46 13.12
C SER A 147 -4.92 4.59 12.77
N VAL A 148 -5.15 5.54 13.67
CA VAL A 148 -6.04 6.69 13.43
C VAL A 148 -5.46 7.61 12.35
N LEU A 149 -4.14 7.85 12.40
CA LEU A 149 -3.42 8.71 11.48
C LEU A 149 -3.52 8.20 10.03
N VAL A 150 -3.30 6.91 9.80
CA VAL A 150 -3.38 6.34 8.44
C VAL A 150 -4.80 6.37 7.89
N SER A 151 -5.82 6.13 8.73
CA SER A 151 -7.23 6.27 8.34
C SER A 151 -7.58 7.70 7.97
N GLY A 152 -7.15 8.68 8.77
CA GLY A 152 -7.34 10.10 8.48
C GLY A 152 -6.64 10.54 7.20
N TRP A 153 -5.41 10.07 6.98
CA TRP A 153 -4.67 10.29 5.73
C TRP A 153 -5.43 9.72 4.53
N PHE A 154 -5.84 8.45 4.60
CA PHE A 154 -6.58 7.77 3.53
C PHE A 154 -7.86 8.53 3.16
N LEU A 155 -8.68 8.89 4.16
CA LEU A 155 -9.91 9.65 3.95
C LEU A 155 -9.63 11.02 3.31
N SER A 156 -8.59 11.71 3.77
CA SER A 156 -8.18 13.00 3.18
C SER A 156 -7.72 12.88 1.73
N GLN A 157 -7.06 11.78 1.35
CA GLN A 157 -6.70 11.52 -0.05
C GLN A 157 -7.92 11.24 -0.91
N LEU A 158 -8.81 10.34 -0.44
CA LEU A 158 -10.03 9.99 -1.15
C LEU A 158 -10.93 11.21 -1.38
N LEU A 159 -11.13 12.04 -0.35
CA LEU A 159 -11.95 13.24 -0.46
C LEU A 159 -11.32 14.29 -1.40
N ALA A 160 -10.00 14.46 -1.33
CA ALA A 160 -9.29 15.36 -2.24
C ALA A 160 -9.44 14.94 -3.70
N GLU A 161 -9.42 13.64 -4.00
CA GLU A 161 -9.65 13.13 -5.36
C GLU A 161 -11.07 13.42 -5.87
N LYS A 162 -12.07 13.44 -4.98
CA LYS A 162 -13.46 13.73 -5.35
C LYS A 162 -13.77 15.23 -5.44
N LEU A 163 -13.17 16.05 -4.58
CA LEU A 163 -13.50 17.47 -4.46
C LEU A 163 -12.58 18.40 -5.28
N LEU A 164 -11.31 18.03 -5.49
CA LEU A 164 -10.39 18.88 -6.23
C LEU A 164 -10.50 18.63 -7.75
N PRO A 165 -10.38 19.69 -8.57
CA PRO A 165 -10.30 19.54 -10.03
C PRO A 165 -9.14 18.62 -10.43
N LYS A 166 -9.39 17.75 -11.42
CA LYS A 166 -8.32 16.91 -11.97
C LYS A 166 -7.29 17.79 -12.68
N PRO A 167 -5.99 17.65 -12.41
CA PRO A 167 -4.98 18.45 -13.08
C PRO A 167 -4.99 18.21 -14.59
N ASN A 168 -5.01 19.30 -15.37
CA ASN A 168 -5.11 19.29 -16.84
C ASN A 168 -3.86 18.75 -17.57
N ARG A 169 -2.82 18.31 -16.86
CA ARG A 169 -1.57 17.84 -17.49
C ARG A 169 -1.10 16.50 -16.90
N PRO A 170 -0.80 15.50 -17.74
CA PRO A 170 -0.13 14.30 -17.28
C PRO A 170 1.26 14.66 -16.74
N ALA A 171 1.61 14.12 -15.58
CA ALA A 171 2.92 14.33 -14.98
C ALA A 171 4.02 13.83 -15.93
N ARG A 172 4.88 14.74 -16.41
CA ARG A 172 6.08 14.38 -17.20
C ARG A 172 7.16 13.82 -16.26
N ASP A 173 7.73 12.69 -16.63
CA ASP A 173 8.91 12.14 -15.97
C ASP A 173 10.09 13.11 -16.21
N SER A 174 10.46 13.87 -15.18
CA SER A 174 11.65 14.73 -15.18
C SER A 174 12.71 14.13 -14.26
N GLY A 175 13.98 14.55 -14.35
CA GLY A 175 15.03 14.10 -13.40
C GLY A 175 14.68 14.34 -11.92
N ARG A 176 13.78 15.29 -11.65
CA ARG A 176 13.18 15.56 -10.33
C ARG A 176 12.28 14.41 -9.82
N GLY A 177 11.81 13.55 -10.72
CA GLY A 177 10.90 12.43 -10.44
C GLY A 177 11.54 11.25 -9.73
N ILE A 178 12.87 11.07 -9.79
CA ILE A 178 13.57 10.03 -9.01
C ILE A 178 13.64 10.43 -7.54
N LEU A 179 14.09 11.66 -7.26
CA LEU A 179 14.15 12.18 -5.89
C LEU A 179 12.75 12.20 -5.26
N GLU A 180 11.74 12.60 -6.03
CA GLU A 180 10.34 12.58 -5.59
C GLU A 180 9.87 11.18 -5.17
N SER A 181 10.28 10.12 -5.89
CA SER A 181 9.97 8.73 -5.52
C SER A 181 10.56 8.32 -4.16
N PHE A 182 11.79 8.76 -3.86
CA PHE A 182 12.40 8.49 -2.55
C PHE A 182 11.76 9.31 -1.43
N VAL A 183 11.44 10.58 -1.67
CA VAL A 183 10.74 11.43 -0.68
C VAL A 183 9.36 10.87 -0.34
N LYS A 184 8.69 10.22 -1.30
CA LYS A 184 7.39 9.57 -1.10
C LYS A 184 7.49 8.17 -0.49
N GLN A 185 8.67 7.54 -0.52
CA GLN A 185 8.84 6.16 -0.06
C GLN A 185 8.36 5.91 1.37
N PRO A 186 8.62 6.79 2.35
CA PRO A 186 8.16 6.51 3.71
C PRO A 186 6.64 6.45 3.85
N GLN A 187 5.87 7.02 2.91
CA GLN A 187 4.40 6.96 2.90
C GLN A 187 3.86 5.69 2.23
N ASP A 188 4.73 4.90 1.60
CA ASP A 188 4.36 3.65 0.97
C ASP A 188 4.12 2.56 2.04
N PRO A 189 3.05 1.76 1.94
CA PRO A 189 2.77 0.68 2.89
C PRO A 189 3.95 -0.29 3.07
N SER A 190 4.75 -0.52 2.03
CA SER A 190 5.94 -1.38 2.12
C SER A 190 6.93 -0.92 3.19
N THR A 191 7.05 0.39 3.43
CA THR A 191 7.94 0.92 4.47
C THR A 191 7.44 0.49 5.85
N THR A 192 6.13 0.58 6.12
CA THR A 192 5.54 0.07 7.36
C THR A 192 5.80 -1.43 7.51
N TYR A 193 5.61 -2.23 6.45
CA TYR A 193 5.83 -3.67 6.52
C TYR A 193 7.29 -4.02 6.81
N VAL A 194 8.23 -3.34 6.17
CA VAL A 194 9.66 -3.51 6.47
C VAL A 194 9.97 -3.13 7.91
N VAL A 195 9.43 -2.04 8.44
CA VAL A 195 9.61 -1.67 9.86
C VAL A 195 9.04 -2.73 10.80
N VAL A 196 7.85 -3.27 10.49
CA VAL A 196 7.21 -4.35 11.26
C VAL A 196 8.05 -5.64 11.26
N ALA A 197 8.83 -5.91 10.22
CA ALA A 197 9.75 -7.05 10.20
C ALA A 197 10.78 -6.99 11.35
N PHE A 198 11.09 -5.79 11.86
CA PHE A 198 12.02 -5.60 12.96
C PHE A 198 11.37 -5.66 14.35
N ILE A 199 10.07 -5.98 14.48
CA ILE A 199 9.35 -5.95 15.77
C ILE A 199 10.00 -6.80 16.87
N GLY A 200 10.67 -7.90 16.48
CA GLY A 200 11.44 -8.75 17.38
C GLY A 200 12.77 -8.16 17.89
N LEU A 201 13.17 -6.96 17.41
CA LEU A 201 14.31 -6.18 17.87
C LEU A 201 13.80 -4.88 18.52
N PRO A 202 13.44 -4.89 19.82
CA PRO A 202 12.59 -3.86 20.41
C PRO A 202 13.11 -2.43 20.27
N VAL A 203 14.41 -2.20 20.46
CA VAL A 203 15.01 -0.86 20.34
C VAL A 203 15.00 -0.37 18.89
N VAL A 204 15.39 -1.23 17.95
CA VAL A 204 15.41 -0.91 16.51
C VAL A 204 13.99 -0.62 16.03
N PHE A 205 13.04 -1.50 16.38
CA PHE A 205 11.63 -1.32 16.05
C PHE A 205 11.07 -0.03 16.63
N ALA A 206 11.30 0.24 17.93
CA ALA A 206 10.79 1.44 18.59
C ALA A 206 11.25 2.73 17.90
N VAL A 207 12.54 2.83 17.57
CA VAL A 207 13.10 4.00 16.87
C VAL A 207 12.52 4.13 15.46
N LEU A 208 12.52 3.05 14.68
CA LEU A 208 12.03 3.07 13.30
C LEU A 208 10.53 3.39 13.24
N TYR A 209 9.74 2.75 14.09
CA TYR A 209 8.29 2.87 14.10
C TYR A 209 7.82 4.23 14.63
N ALA A 210 8.42 4.73 15.72
CA ALA A 210 8.13 6.07 16.22
C ALA A 210 8.59 7.16 15.23
N GLY A 211 9.75 6.98 14.59
CA GLY A 211 10.23 7.87 13.54
C GLY A 211 9.29 7.89 12.33
N LEU A 212 8.81 6.72 11.91
CA LEU A 212 7.84 6.60 10.82
C LEU A 212 6.50 7.27 11.16
N PHE A 213 6.01 7.12 12.40
CA PHE A 213 4.83 7.80 12.90
C PHE A 213 4.99 9.33 12.89
N ALA A 214 6.12 9.84 13.39
CA ALA A 214 6.41 11.27 13.39
C ALA A 214 6.48 11.83 11.96
N TRP A 215 7.10 11.10 11.04
CA TRP A 215 7.15 11.46 9.61
C TRP A 215 5.74 11.55 9.01
N HIS A 216 4.91 10.52 9.19
CA HIS A 216 3.53 10.52 8.68
C HIS A 216 2.70 11.67 9.26
N THR A 217 2.89 11.98 10.55
CA THR A 217 2.20 13.09 11.21
C THR A 217 2.56 14.42 10.56
N ALA A 218 3.85 14.68 10.37
CA ALA A 218 4.33 15.91 9.75
C ALA A 218 3.82 16.05 8.30
N ILE A 219 3.94 14.99 7.50
CA ILE A 219 3.47 14.98 6.12
C ILE A 219 1.94 15.13 6.05
N PHE A 220 1.20 14.49 6.94
CA PHE A 220 -0.26 14.63 6.97
C PHE A 220 -0.69 16.05 7.29
N ALA A 221 -0.07 16.70 8.28
CA ALA A 221 -0.35 18.09 8.61
C ALA A 221 -0.09 19.03 7.42
N VAL A 222 1.05 18.87 6.73
CA VAL A 222 1.39 19.64 5.52
C VAL A 222 0.37 19.39 4.41
N SER A 223 0.00 18.12 4.18
CA SER A 223 -0.97 17.73 3.16
C SER A 223 -2.36 18.31 3.42
N LEU A 224 -2.83 18.26 4.67
CA LEU A 224 -4.11 18.85 5.11
C LEU A 224 -4.13 20.34 4.86
N ARG A 225 -3.13 21.08 5.34
CA ARG A 225 -3.03 22.53 5.15
C ARG A 225 -3.07 22.90 3.67
N ARG A 226 -2.26 22.21 2.85
CA ARG A 226 -2.18 22.47 1.41
C ARG A 226 -3.52 22.22 0.72
N LYS A 227 -4.17 21.08 0.99
CA LYS A 227 -5.45 20.72 0.35
C LYS A 227 -6.59 21.62 0.80
N HIS A 228 -6.65 21.96 2.09
CA HIS A 228 -7.65 22.90 2.60
C HIS A 228 -7.51 24.27 1.92
N ALA A 229 -6.29 24.79 1.78
CA ALA A 229 -6.05 26.04 1.05
C ALA A 229 -6.49 25.96 -0.42
N GLN A 230 -6.27 24.82 -1.09
CA GLN A 230 -6.75 24.59 -2.47
C GLN A 230 -8.28 24.57 -2.55
N LEU A 231 -8.96 23.91 -1.60
CA LEU A 231 -10.42 23.84 -1.56
C LEU A 231 -11.05 25.21 -1.31
N VAL A 232 -10.45 26.02 -0.42
CA VAL A 232 -10.88 27.40 -0.16
C VAL A 232 -10.71 28.31 -1.39
N SER A 233 -9.81 27.95 -2.30
CA SER A 233 -9.55 28.72 -3.53
C SER A 233 -10.41 28.32 -4.75
N LEU A 234 -11.30 27.33 -4.60
CA LEU A 234 -12.26 26.95 -5.65
C LEU A 234 -13.44 27.91 -5.70
#